data_AF-A0A0F8Y8L3-F1
#
_entry.id   AF-A0A0F8Y8L3-F1
#
_cell.length_a   1.000
_cell.length_b   1.000
_cell.length_c   1.000
_cell.angle_alpha   90.00
_cell.angle_beta   90.00
_cell.angle_gamma   90.00
#
_symmetry.space_group_name_H-M   'P 1'
#
loop_
_entity.id
_entity.type
_entity.pdbx_description
1 polymer ?
#
loop_
_entity_poly.entity_id
_entity_poly.type
_entity_poly.pdbx_seq_one_letter_code
_entity_poly.pdbx_strand_id
1 'polypeptide(L)'
;KISCTISFDHPLIKYQSYTINVSDEVFKKDICSARTFGFLNEIEYLKSYGFAKGGSLDNAVVIDKETIINSGGLRYPNEFVRHKILDCIGDFSLLGLPIIGHVILNKSGHSFNHAFLREFINQKESWETRAIQDMDDLSRT
;
A
#
# COMPACT_ATOMS: atom_id res chain seq x y z
N LYS A 1 -1.89 -13.32 -3.02
CA LYS A 1 -1.16 -13.02 -1.76
C LYS A 1 -0.28 -11.78 -1.93
N ILE A 2 -0.12 -10.94 -0.91
CA ILE A 2 0.78 -9.77 -0.94
C ILE A 2 1.67 -9.79 0.32
N SER A 3 2.98 -9.66 0.15
CA SER A 3 3.94 -9.40 1.24
C SER A 3 4.56 -8.03 1.02
N CYS A 4 4.46 -7.16 2.03
CA CYS A 4 5.02 -5.82 1.95
C CYS A 4 5.97 -5.58 3.12
N THR A 5 7.13 -5.01 2.79
CA THR A 5 8.14 -4.59 3.75
C THR A 5 8.45 -3.12 3.52
N ILE A 6 8.36 -2.33 4.59
CA ILE A 6 8.79 -0.94 4.63
C ILE A 6 9.95 -0.79 5.62
N SER A 7 10.84 0.14 5.35
CA SER A 7 11.94 0.47 6.25
C SER A 7 12.24 1.95 6.11
N PHE A 8 11.80 2.70 7.11
CA PHE A 8 12.03 4.14 7.23
C PHE A 8 13.05 4.38 8.32
N ASP A 9 13.97 5.32 8.08
CA ASP A 9 14.88 5.84 9.09
C ASP A 9 14.13 6.84 9.99
N HIS A 10 13.14 6.32 10.70
CA HIS A 10 12.28 7.10 11.59
C HIS A 10 11.90 6.25 12.80
N PRO A 11 12.04 6.75 14.04
CA PRO A 11 11.88 5.96 15.26
C PRO A 11 10.48 5.36 15.44
N LEU A 12 9.46 5.98 14.85
CA LEU A 12 8.06 5.52 14.92
C LEU A 12 7.64 4.55 13.82
N ILE A 13 8.30 4.57 12.66
CA ILE A 13 7.94 3.70 11.54
C ILE A 13 8.87 2.48 11.52
N LYS A 14 10.19 2.71 11.52
CA LYS A 14 11.24 1.69 11.50
C LYS A 14 11.01 0.67 10.37
N TYR A 15 11.49 -0.55 10.59
CA TYR A 15 11.21 -1.71 9.78
C TYR A 15 9.83 -2.28 10.14
N GLN A 16 8.99 -2.51 9.13
CA GLN A 16 7.73 -3.24 9.29
C GLN A 16 7.57 -4.21 8.13
N SER A 17 7.02 -5.39 8.42
CA SER A 17 6.65 -6.37 7.40
C SER A 17 5.24 -6.87 7.68
N TYR A 18 4.44 -6.99 6.62
CA TYR A 18 3.08 -7.52 6.73
C TYR A 18 2.72 -8.32 5.48
N THR A 19 2.11 -9.48 5.69
CA THR A 19 1.68 -10.39 4.62
C THR A 19 0.21 -10.68 4.77
N ILE A 20 -0.53 -10.61 3.66
CA ILE A 20 -1.95 -10.90 3.58
C ILE A 20 -2.28 -11.83 2.41
N ASN A 21 -3.30 -12.66 2.60
CA ASN A 21 -4.04 -13.26 1.50
C ASN A 21 -5.21 -12.33 1.19
N VAL A 22 -5.24 -11.75 0.00
CA VAL A 22 -6.23 -10.75 -0.38
C VAL A 22 -7.56 -11.46 -0.65
N SER A 23 -8.60 -11.06 0.08
CA SER A 23 -10.00 -11.34 -0.21
C SER A 23 -10.81 -10.07 0.07
N ASP A 24 -12.08 -10.04 -0.34
CA ASP A 24 -12.96 -8.90 -0.07
C ASP A 24 -13.12 -8.64 1.43
N GLU A 25 -13.25 -9.70 2.25
CA GLU A 25 -13.34 -9.59 3.70
C GLU A 25 -12.05 -9.04 4.31
N VAL A 26 -10.89 -9.55 3.87
CA VAL A 26 -9.58 -9.08 4.34
C VAL A 26 -9.37 -7.64 3.93
N PHE A 27 -9.70 -7.28 2.68
CA PHE A 27 -9.58 -5.90 2.22
C PHE A 27 -10.42 -4.95 3.08
N LYS A 28 -11.69 -5.27 3.30
CA LYS A 28 -12.64 -4.44 4.06
C LYS A 28 -12.28 -4.32 5.54
N LYS A 29 -11.79 -5.38 6.15
CA LYS A 29 -11.47 -5.39 7.59
C LYS A 29 -10.08 -4.82 7.87
N ASP A 30 -9.10 -5.22 7.07
CA ASP A 30 -7.69 -5.06 7.40
C ASP A 30 -6.99 -3.97 6.61
N ILE A 31 -7.46 -3.58 5.43
CA ILE A 31 -6.68 -2.74 4.51
C ILE A 31 -7.36 -1.42 4.17
N CYS A 32 -8.66 -1.41 3.87
CA CYS A 32 -9.32 -0.26 3.28
C CYS A 32 -9.32 1.01 4.15
N SER A 33 -9.18 0.87 5.47
CA SER A 33 -9.19 2.01 6.40
C SER A 33 -7.79 2.54 6.74
N ALA A 34 -6.72 1.98 6.18
CA ALA A 34 -5.35 2.43 6.44
C ALA A 34 -5.07 3.77 5.73
N ARG A 35 -4.89 4.83 6.51
CA ARG A 35 -4.70 6.19 5.98
C ARG A 35 -3.32 6.37 5.39
N THR A 36 -3.24 7.32 4.44
CA THR A 36 -1.95 7.84 3.99
C THR A 36 -1.22 8.55 5.13
N PHE A 37 0.09 8.71 4.99
CA PHE A 37 0.92 9.31 6.02
C PHE A 37 1.99 10.22 5.43
N GLY A 38 2.41 11.21 6.20
CA GLY A 38 3.47 12.14 5.83
C GLY A 38 4.11 12.79 7.05
N PHE A 39 5.27 13.40 6.83
CA PHE A 39 5.99 14.09 7.89
C PHE A 39 5.53 15.55 8.00
N LEU A 40 5.42 16.05 9.24
CA LEU A 40 4.90 17.40 9.52
C LEU A 40 5.67 18.48 8.74
N ASN A 41 7.00 18.43 8.78
CA ASN A 41 7.89 19.35 8.08
C ASN A 41 7.68 19.32 6.55
N GLU A 42 7.48 18.14 5.96
CA GLU A 42 7.22 17.99 4.53
C GLU A 42 5.84 18.54 4.15
N ILE A 43 4.83 18.33 5.00
CA ILE A 43 3.47 18.85 4.76
C ILE A 43 3.45 20.37 4.83
N GLU A 44 4.10 20.98 5.82
CA GLU A 44 4.24 22.43 5.93
C GLU A 44 4.97 23.01 4.72
N TYR A 45 6.07 22.37 4.31
CA TYR A 45 6.79 22.72 3.09
C TYR A 45 5.86 22.64 1.87
N LEU A 46 5.21 21.51 1.61
CA LEU A 46 4.30 21.34 0.46
C LEU A 46 3.17 22.38 0.46
N LYS A 47 2.59 22.69 1.61
CA LYS A 47 1.55 23.72 1.75
C LYS A 47 2.05 25.11 1.39
N SER A 48 3.28 25.46 1.77
CA SER A 48 3.91 26.74 1.40
C SER A 48 4.09 26.91 -0.11
N TYR A 49 4.24 25.81 -0.86
CA TYR A 49 4.30 25.80 -2.33
C TYR A 49 2.92 25.59 -2.98
N GLY A 50 1.83 25.59 -2.21
CA GLY A 50 0.48 25.44 -2.73
C GLY A 50 0.08 23.99 -3.08
N PHE A 51 0.84 22.99 -2.65
CA PHE A 51 0.44 21.58 -2.72
C PHE A 51 -0.24 21.13 -1.41
N ALA A 52 -0.82 19.93 -1.38
CA ALA A 52 -1.45 19.34 -0.20
C ALA A 52 -2.49 20.23 0.52
N LYS A 53 -3.17 21.12 -0.21
CA LYS A 53 -4.14 22.09 0.36
C LYS A 53 -5.32 21.44 1.07
N GLY A 54 -5.69 20.21 0.68
CA GLY A 54 -6.73 19.41 1.34
C GLY A 54 -6.22 18.50 2.47
N GLY A 55 -4.91 18.47 2.74
CA GLY A 55 -4.31 17.60 3.75
C GLY A 55 -4.64 18.08 5.17
N SER A 56 -5.25 17.20 5.97
CA SER A 56 -5.62 17.43 7.36
C SER A 56 -5.36 16.21 8.22
N LEU A 57 -5.43 16.36 9.55
CA LEU A 57 -5.29 15.23 10.48
C LEU A 57 -6.46 14.23 10.36
N ASP A 58 -7.56 14.61 9.71
CA ASP A 58 -8.72 13.73 9.50
C ASP A 58 -8.48 12.72 8.38
N ASN A 59 -7.66 13.07 7.39
CA ASN A 59 -7.43 12.26 6.18
C ASN A 59 -6.02 11.70 6.04
N ALA A 60 -5.05 12.18 6.83
CA ALA A 60 -3.68 11.68 6.83
C ALA A 60 -3.15 11.46 8.25
N VAL A 61 -2.31 10.44 8.43
CA VAL A 61 -1.48 10.30 9.62
C VAL A 61 -0.29 11.25 9.49
N VAL A 62 -0.17 12.18 10.42
CA VAL A 62 0.93 13.16 10.42
C VAL A 62 1.92 12.80 11.51
N ILE A 63 3.17 12.68 11.11
CA ILE A 63 4.27 12.21 11.95
C ILE A 63 5.25 13.37 12.13
N ASP A 64 5.58 13.68 13.37
CA ASP A 64 6.74 14.52 13.70
C ASP A 64 7.91 13.62 14.18
N LYS A 65 9.06 14.21 14.49
CA LYS A 65 10.30 13.50 14.84
C LYS A 65 10.12 12.46 15.94
N GLU A 66 9.21 12.70 16.88
CA GLU A 66 9.05 11.86 18.07
C GLU A 66 7.62 11.33 18.29
N THR A 67 6.60 11.92 17.66
CA THR A 67 5.19 11.61 17.95
C THR A 67 4.32 11.53 16.70
N ILE A 68 3.17 10.86 16.83
CA ILE A 68 2.06 10.94 15.87
C ILE A 68 1.14 12.06 16.34
N ILE A 69 0.87 13.01 15.45
CA ILE A 69 0.13 14.24 15.76
C ILE A 69 -1.39 13.99 15.89
N ASN A 70 -1.91 12.96 15.23
CA ASN A 70 -3.32 12.61 15.29
C ASN A 70 -3.73 12.23 16.73
N SER A 71 -4.71 12.92 17.31
CA SER A 71 -5.17 12.69 18.69
C SER A 71 -5.68 11.27 18.95
N GLY A 72 -6.33 10.65 17.97
CA GLY A 72 -6.78 9.25 18.02
C GLY A 72 -5.68 8.22 17.66
N GLY A 73 -4.46 8.67 17.39
CA GLY A 73 -3.34 7.82 16.99
C GLY A 73 -3.58 7.08 15.67
N LEU A 74 -3.09 5.83 15.62
CA LEU A 74 -3.26 4.93 14.48
C LEU A 74 -4.54 4.12 14.61
N ARG A 75 -5.19 3.84 13.47
CA ARG A 75 -6.31 2.90 13.36
C ARG A 75 -5.82 1.45 13.50
N TYR A 76 -4.58 1.20 13.10
CA TYR A 76 -3.91 -0.10 13.19
C TYR A 76 -2.49 0.09 13.75
N PRO A 77 -1.98 -0.81 14.60
CA PRO A 77 -0.60 -0.72 15.08
C PRO A 77 0.44 -0.67 13.96
N ASN A 78 0.12 -1.27 12.81
CA ASN A 78 0.95 -1.32 11.61
C ASN A 78 0.28 -0.59 10.42
N GLU A 79 -0.39 0.54 10.67
CA GLU A 79 -1.15 1.30 9.65
C GLU A 79 -0.27 1.72 8.44
N PHE A 80 1.01 2.05 8.65
CA PHE A 80 1.92 2.48 7.59
C PHE A 80 2.17 1.41 6.52
N VAL A 81 2.49 0.17 6.91
CA VAL A 81 2.70 -0.93 5.96
C VAL A 81 1.39 -1.40 5.33
N ARG A 82 0.27 -1.33 6.07
CA ARG A 82 -1.07 -1.60 5.51
C ARG A 82 -1.43 -0.60 4.42
N HIS A 83 -1.12 0.68 4.60
CA HIS A 83 -1.33 1.70 3.58
C HIS A 83 -0.49 1.43 2.33
N LYS A 84 0.76 0.95 2.46
CA LYS A 84 1.56 0.57 1.27
C LYS A 84 1.03 -0.66 0.55
N ILE A 85 0.35 -1.57 1.24
CA ILE A 85 -0.42 -2.64 0.60
C ILE A 85 -1.65 -2.08 -0.11
N LEU A 86 -2.37 -1.14 0.50
CA LEU A 86 -3.50 -0.45 -0.13
C LEU A 86 -3.08 0.28 -1.42
N ASP A 87 -1.96 1.00 -1.39
CA ASP A 87 -1.32 1.63 -2.55
C ASP A 87 -1.03 0.60 -3.65
N CYS A 88 -0.41 -0.54 -3.29
CA CYS A 88 -0.12 -1.61 -4.24
C CYS A 88 -1.38 -2.18 -4.90
N ILE A 89 -2.44 -2.42 -4.12
CA ILE A 89 -3.72 -2.92 -4.65
C ILE A 89 -4.29 -1.91 -5.66
N GLY A 90 -4.23 -0.62 -5.32
CA GLY A 90 -4.65 0.48 -6.21
C GLY A 90 -3.83 0.53 -7.50
N ASP A 91 -2.50 0.57 -7.40
CA ASP A 91 -1.61 0.62 -8.57
C ASP A 91 -1.79 -0.59 -9.50
N PHE A 92 -1.92 -1.80 -8.92
CA PHE A 92 -2.05 -3.05 -9.68
C PHE A 92 -3.44 -3.19 -10.33
N SER A 93 -4.47 -2.53 -9.79
CA SER A 93 -5.79 -2.49 -10.43
C SER A 93 -5.77 -1.88 -11.83
N LEU A 94 -4.74 -1.08 -12.17
CA LEU A 94 -4.53 -0.51 -13.50
C LEU A 94 -4.26 -1.57 -14.58
N LEU A 95 -3.93 -2.81 -14.22
CA LEU A 95 -3.87 -3.94 -15.17
C LEU A 95 -5.24 -4.28 -15.77
N GLY A 96 -6.33 -3.90 -15.10
CA GLY A 96 -7.70 -4.24 -15.49
C GLY A 96 -8.11 -5.69 -15.22
N LEU A 97 -7.20 -6.51 -14.71
CA LEU A 97 -7.45 -7.90 -14.32
C LEU A 97 -6.81 -8.20 -12.96
N PRO A 98 -7.45 -9.03 -12.11
CA PRO A 98 -6.85 -9.46 -10.86
C PRO A 98 -5.64 -10.37 -11.12
N ILE A 99 -4.60 -10.23 -10.31
CA ILE A 99 -3.43 -11.13 -10.35
C ILE A 99 -3.66 -12.30 -9.40
N ILE A 100 -3.58 -13.52 -9.95
CA ILE A 100 -3.43 -14.74 -9.15
C ILE A 100 -1.94 -15.01 -8.99
N GLY A 101 -1.42 -14.84 -7.77
CA GLY A 101 -0.01 -15.02 -7.48
C GLY A 101 0.40 -14.38 -6.16
N HIS A 102 1.72 -14.27 -5.96
CA HIS A 102 2.31 -13.64 -4.78
C HIS A 102 3.13 -12.40 -5.18
N VAL A 103 2.64 -11.23 -4.80
CA VAL A 103 3.36 -9.96 -4.98
C VAL A 103 4.21 -9.68 -3.74
N ILE A 104 5.49 -9.38 -3.94
CA ILE A 104 6.44 -9.06 -2.87
C ILE A 104 6.96 -7.63 -3.08
N LEU A 105 6.65 -6.75 -2.13
CA LEU A 105 7.06 -5.34 -2.15
C LEU A 105 8.15 -5.13 -1.10
N ASN A 106 9.32 -4.68 -1.53
CA ASN A 106 10.42 -4.33 -0.63
C ASN A 106 10.77 -2.84 -0.82
N LYS A 107 10.36 -2.01 0.14
CA LYS A 107 10.52 -0.53 0.10
C LYS A 107 9.98 0.07 -1.21
N SER A 108 8.93 -0.54 -1.77
CA SER A 108 8.31 -0.12 -3.03
C SER A 108 7.41 1.11 -2.85
N GLY A 109 7.28 1.89 -3.93
CA GLY A 109 6.32 2.99 -4.06
C GLY A 109 5.72 3.03 -5.46
N HIS A 110 4.83 3.97 -5.73
CA HIS A 110 4.04 4.03 -6.97
C HIS A 110 4.91 3.96 -8.24
N SER A 111 5.99 4.74 -8.34
CA SER A 111 6.86 4.73 -9.52
C SER A 111 7.45 3.33 -9.81
N PHE A 112 7.81 2.59 -8.76
CA PHE A 112 8.35 1.25 -8.90
C PHE A 112 7.26 0.23 -9.22
N ASN A 113 6.09 0.31 -8.58
CA ASN A 113 4.94 -0.52 -8.92
C ASN A 113 4.55 -0.35 -10.39
N HIS A 114 4.45 0.89 -10.88
CA HIS A 114 4.16 1.16 -12.29
C HIS A 114 5.25 0.65 -13.24
N ALA A 115 6.53 0.81 -12.89
CA ALA A 115 7.64 0.28 -13.69
C ALA A 115 7.58 -1.25 -13.76
N PHE A 116 7.31 -1.91 -12.64
CA PHE A 116 7.12 -3.35 -12.57
C PHE A 116 5.95 -3.80 -13.45
N LEU A 117 4.79 -3.15 -13.37
CA LEU A 117 3.61 -3.52 -14.17
C LEU A 117 3.88 -3.36 -15.68
N ARG A 118 4.60 -2.33 -16.09
CA ARG A 118 5.02 -2.16 -17.50
C ARG A 118 5.88 -3.33 -17.96
N GLU A 119 6.88 -3.70 -17.16
CA GLU A 119 7.75 -4.83 -17.49
C GLU A 119 6.97 -6.15 -17.50
N PHE A 120 6.14 -6.39 -16.49
CA PHE A 120 5.27 -7.55 -16.38
C PHE A 120 4.41 -7.74 -17.64
N ILE A 121 3.75 -6.68 -18.12
CA ILE A 121 2.93 -6.74 -19.35
C ILE A 121 3.76 -7.11 -20.58
N ASN A 122 5.03 -6.66 -20.65
CA ASN A 122 5.92 -6.92 -21.78
C ASN A 122 6.48 -8.35 -21.77
N GLN A 123 6.62 -8.95 -20.59
CA GLN A 123 7.12 -10.32 -20.42
C GLN A 123 6.00 -11.35 -20.63
N LYS A 124 5.51 -11.49 -21.87
CA LYS A 124 4.37 -12.37 -22.23
C LYS A 124 4.54 -13.83 -21.85
N GLU A 125 5.76 -14.33 -21.80
CA GLU A 125 6.08 -15.71 -21.39
C GLU A 125 5.99 -15.93 -19.86
N SER A 126 5.88 -14.84 -19.07
CA SER A 126 5.89 -14.89 -17.61
C SER A 126 4.50 -14.90 -16.98
N TRP A 127 3.43 -14.84 -17.79
CA TRP A 127 2.05 -14.87 -17.30
C TRP A 127 1.09 -15.36 -18.37
N GLU A 128 -0.11 -15.73 -17.94
CA GLU A 128 -1.20 -16.11 -18.81
C GLU A 128 -2.52 -15.55 -18.25
N THR A 129 -3.52 -15.36 -19.11
CA THR A 129 -4.89 -15.08 -18.66
C THR A 129 -5.69 -16.37 -18.61
N ARG A 130 -6.45 -16.58 -17.54
CA ARG A 130 -7.39 -17.69 -17.44
C ARG A 130 -8.75 -17.20 -16.95
N ALA A 131 -9.81 -17.77 -17.51
CA ALA A 131 -11.14 -17.65 -16.92
C ALA A 131 -11.21 -18.58 -15.72
N ILE A 132 -11.68 -18.06 -14.59
CA ILE A 132 -11.95 -18.86 -13.39
C ILE A 132 -13.37 -19.40 -13.54
N GLN A 133 -13.53 -20.72 -13.59
CA GLN A 133 -14.83 -21.35 -13.74
C GLN A 133 -15.44 -21.70 -12.38
N ASP A 134 -14.61 -22.08 -11.40
CA ASP A 134 -15.01 -22.37 -10.02
C ASP A 134 -14.07 -21.73 -8.99
N MET A 135 -14.61 -21.35 -7.82
CA MET A 135 -13.81 -20.75 -6.73
C MET A 135 -12.70 -21.68 -6.20
N ASP A 136 -12.82 -23.00 -6.40
CA ASP A 136 -11.81 -23.97 -6.01
C ASP A 136 -10.49 -23.81 -6.78
N ASP A 137 -10.53 -23.22 -7.98
CA ASP A 137 -9.33 -22.93 -8.78
C ASP A 137 -8.40 -21.92 -8.09
N LEU A 138 -8.93 -21.05 -7.23
CA LEU A 138 -8.16 -20.05 -6.47
C LEU A 138 -7.45 -20.65 -5.24
N SER A 139 -7.90 -21.79 -4.75
CA SER A 139 -7.41 -22.41 -3.51
C SER A 139 -6.08 -23.16 -3.64
N ARG A 140 -5.61 -23.37 -4.88
CA ARG A 140 -4.41 -24.16 -5.21
C ARG A 140 -3.12 -23.32 -5.38
N THR A 141 -3.15 -22.04 -5.03
CA THR A 141 -2.06 -21.05 -5.21
C THR A 141 -1.80 -20.26 -3.94
#